data_AF-A0A2D6MLZ3-F1
#
_entry.id   AF-A0A2D6MLZ3-F1
#
_cell.length_a   1.000
_cell.length_b   1.000
_cell.length_c   1.000
_cell.angle_alpha   90.00
_cell.angle_beta   90.00
_cell.angle_gamma   90.00
#
_symmetry.space_group_name_H-M   'P 1'
#
loop_
_entity.id
_entity.type
_entity.pdbx_description
1 polymer ?
#
loop_
_entity_poly.entity_id
_entity_poly.type
_entity_poly.pdbx_seq_one_letter_code
_entity_poly.pdbx_strand_id
1 'polypeptide(L)'
;TATLPLDRVQAILDAIPWERRGVYLAIAFESVRFSAASTATLDDFDPATGEIHWHCARKGKTLGSPVRGQKNRETVRRVPWAPRLLEWLAWRVRADER
;
A
#
# COMPACT_ATOMS: atom_id res chain seq x y z
N THR A 1 -21.47 -9.81 1.61
CA THR A 1 -20.00 -9.68 1.75
C THR A 1 -19.68 -9.83 3.21
N ALA A 2 -18.95 -10.87 3.62
CA ALA A 2 -18.56 -11.03 5.01
C ALA A 2 -17.34 -10.14 5.29
N THR A 3 -17.42 -9.29 6.31
CA THR A 3 -16.29 -8.50 6.81
C THR A 3 -15.49 -9.35 7.79
N LEU A 4 -14.17 -9.42 7.62
CA LEU A 4 -13.30 -10.15 8.55
C LEU A 4 -13.20 -9.38 9.89
N PRO A 5 -13.27 -10.08 11.04
CA PRO A 5 -12.93 -9.51 12.33
C PRO A 5 -11.51 -8.95 12.37
N LEU A 6 -11.28 -7.89 13.16
CA LEU A 6 -9.99 -7.20 13.19
C LEU A 6 -8.85 -8.08 13.72
N ASP A 7 -9.12 -8.94 14.70
CA ASP A 7 -8.18 -9.94 15.23
C ASP A 7 -7.74 -10.94 14.15
N ARG A 8 -8.66 -11.35 13.27
CA ARG A 8 -8.35 -12.23 12.14
C ARG A 8 -7.53 -11.53 11.09
N VAL A 9 -7.84 -10.27 10.76
CA VAL A 9 -7.01 -9.45 9.88
C VAL A 9 -5.60 -9.34 10.44
N GLN A 10 -5.48 -9.08 11.75
CA GLN A 10 -4.20 -8.95 12.43
C GLN A 10 -3.39 -10.26 12.37
N ALA A 11 -4.02 -11.40 12.65
CA ALA A 11 -3.37 -12.71 12.57
C ALA A 11 -2.89 -13.05 11.15
N ILE A 12 -3.67 -12.70 10.12
CA ILE A 12 -3.27 -12.87 8.71
C ILE A 12 -2.05 -12.00 8.39
N LEU A 13 -2.08 -10.73 8.78
CA LEU A 13 -0.95 -9.82 8.57
C LEU A 13 0.30 -10.33 9.27
N ASP A 14 0.18 -10.83 10.49
CA ASP A 14 1.31 -11.33 11.27
C ASP A 14 1.95 -12.60 10.71
N ALA A 15 1.20 -13.43 9.97
CA ALA A 15 1.74 -14.58 9.26
C ALA A 15 2.55 -14.21 8.00
N ILE A 16 2.41 -12.99 7.47
CA ILE A 16 3.13 -12.53 6.26
C ILE A 16 4.51 -12.00 6.69
N PRO A 17 5.62 -12.45 6.08
CA PRO A 17 6.95 -11.89 6.37
C PRO A 17 6.97 -10.37 6.28
N TRP A 18 7.70 -9.71 7.20
CA TRP A 18 7.68 -8.25 7.33
C TRP A 18 7.99 -7.54 6.02
N GLU A 19 8.98 -8.03 5.28
CA GLU A 19 9.46 -7.49 4.00
C GLU A 19 8.38 -7.47 2.91
N ARG A 20 7.39 -8.36 3.00
CA ARG A 20 6.31 -8.52 2.01
C ARG A 20 4.98 -7.92 2.46
N ARG A 21 4.93 -7.33 3.65
CA ARG A 21 3.68 -6.96 4.32
C ARG A 21 3.06 -5.65 3.82
N GLY A 22 3.84 -4.76 3.19
CA GLY A 22 3.43 -3.40 2.82
C GLY A 22 2.11 -3.31 2.04
N VAL A 23 1.95 -4.07 0.95
CA VAL A 23 0.71 -4.04 0.14
C VAL A 23 -0.52 -4.47 0.94
N TYR A 24 -0.36 -5.43 1.86
CA TYR A 24 -1.44 -5.94 2.69
C TYR A 24 -1.82 -4.95 3.79
N LEU A 25 -0.83 -4.25 4.37
CA LEU A 25 -1.08 -3.17 5.33
C LEU A 25 -1.88 -2.02 4.69
N ALA A 26 -1.51 -1.61 3.46
CA ALA A 26 -2.22 -0.57 2.73
C ALA A 26 -3.68 -0.96 2.41
N ILE A 27 -3.94 -2.22 2.04
CA ILE A 27 -5.30 -2.67 1.74
C ILE A 27 -6.13 -2.81 3.02
N ALA A 28 -5.53 -3.34 4.09
CA ALA A 28 -6.22 -3.60 5.34
C ALA A 28 -6.63 -2.29 6.05
N PHE A 29 -5.78 -1.27 6.01
CA PHE A 29 -5.97 -0.09 6.86
C PHE A 29 -6.20 1.22 6.11
N GLU A 30 -5.75 1.36 4.85
CA GLU A 30 -5.82 2.63 4.13
C GLU A 30 -6.99 2.70 3.14
N SER A 31 -7.93 1.74 3.11
CA SER A 31 -9.01 1.72 2.11
C SER A 31 -8.51 1.83 0.65
N VAL A 32 -7.30 1.32 0.38
CA VAL A 32 -6.72 1.27 -0.98
C VAL A 32 -7.22 0.01 -1.68
N ARG A 33 -7.60 0.15 -2.96
CA ARG A 33 -7.90 -1.04 -3.79
C ARG A 33 -6.62 -1.80 -4.10
N PHE A 34 -6.70 -3.14 -4.10
CA PHE A 34 -5.58 -4.02 -4.46
C PHE A 34 -4.90 -3.61 -5.78
N SER A 35 -5.67 -3.21 -6.80
CA SER A 35 -5.14 -2.81 -8.11
C SER A 35 -4.23 -1.58 -8.07
N ALA A 36 -4.36 -0.71 -7.07
CA ALA A 36 -3.50 0.45 -6.85
C ALA A 36 -2.36 0.13 -5.88
N ALA A 37 -2.68 -0.52 -4.76
CA ALA A 37 -1.67 -0.89 -3.76
C ALA A 37 -0.58 -1.81 -4.34
N SER A 38 -0.96 -2.76 -5.21
CA SER A 38 -0.02 -3.71 -5.84
C SER A 38 0.90 -3.10 -6.90
N THR A 39 0.66 -1.85 -7.30
CA THR A 39 1.51 -1.14 -8.26
C THR A 39 2.34 -0.04 -7.62
N ALA A 40 2.16 0.21 -6.32
CA ALA A 40 2.88 1.26 -5.62
C ALA A 40 4.37 0.90 -5.46
N THR A 41 5.24 1.87 -5.70
CA THR A 41 6.69 1.77 -5.46
C THR A 41 7.12 2.72 -4.33
N LEU A 42 8.41 2.70 -3.97
CA LEU A 42 8.93 3.68 -3.00
C LEU A 42 8.93 5.10 -3.56
N ASP A 43 9.04 5.27 -4.88
CA ASP A 43 8.97 6.59 -5.52
C ASP A 43 7.59 7.26 -5.36
N ASP A 44 6.56 6.47 -5.04
CA ASP A 44 5.22 6.97 -4.72
C ASP A 44 5.13 7.52 -3.29
N PHE A 45 6.14 7.33 -2.44
CA PHE A 45 6.17 7.83 -1.07
C PHE A 45 7.09 9.05 -0.97
N ASP A 46 6.54 10.15 -0.48
CA ASP A 46 7.28 11.38 -0.17
C ASP A 46 7.73 11.31 1.30
N PRO A 47 9.03 11.05 1.59
CA PRO A 47 9.50 10.95 2.97
C PRO A 47 9.51 12.30 3.69
N ALA A 48 9.51 13.43 2.97
CA ALA A 48 9.50 14.76 3.59
C ALA A 48 8.11 15.13 4.10
N THR A 49 7.05 14.76 3.37
CA THR A 49 5.66 15.01 3.81
C THR A 49 5.01 13.80 4.48
N GLY A 50 5.59 12.61 4.35
CA GLY A 50 5.04 11.36 4.84
C GLY A 50 3.82 10.87 4.03
N GLU A 51 3.62 11.37 2.82
CA GLU A 51 2.46 11.04 1.99
C GLU A 51 2.75 9.95 0.97
N ILE A 52 1.76 9.09 0.71
CA ILE A 52 1.81 8.14 -0.41
C ILE A 52 0.89 8.61 -1.52
N HIS A 53 1.37 8.48 -2.76
CA HIS A 53 0.66 8.83 -3.98
C HIS A 53 0.27 7.60 -4.79
N TRP A 54 -0.95 7.07 -4.59
CA TRP A 54 -1.46 5.92 -5.36
C TRP A 54 -1.95 6.32 -6.76
N HIS A 55 -1.08 6.93 -7.56
CA HIS A 55 -1.47 7.56 -8.83
C HIS A 55 -1.64 6.56 -9.97
N CYS A 56 -1.06 5.36 -9.87
CA CYS A 56 -1.20 4.27 -10.84
C CYS A 56 -2.14 3.17 -10.32
N ALA A 57 -2.70 2.40 -11.25
CA ALA A 57 -3.39 1.16 -10.93
C ALA A 57 -3.39 0.19 -12.12
N ARG A 58 -3.39 -1.11 -11.82
CA ARG A 58 -3.60 -2.17 -12.80
C ARG A 58 -5.02 -2.12 -13.37
N LYS A 59 -5.15 -2.12 -14.71
CA LYS A 59 -6.42 -2.07 -15.45
C LYS A 59 -6.79 -3.43 -16.03
N GLY A 60 -7.12 -4.37 -15.15
CA GLY A 60 -7.57 -5.70 -15.52
C GLY A 60 -7.37 -6.71 -14.39
N LYS A 61 -7.76 -7.96 -14.65
CA LYS A 61 -7.76 -9.04 -13.65
C LYS A 61 -6.50 -9.93 -13.71
N THR A 62 -5.70 -9.81 -14.76
CA THR A 62 -4.54 -10.68 -15.00
C THR A 62 -3.24 -9.99 -14.61
N LEU A 63 -2.20 -10.79 -14.29
CA LEU A 63 -0.87 -10.27 -13.97
C LEU A 63 -0.24 -9.48 -15.14
N GLY A 64 -0.61 -9.79 -16.39
CA GLY A 64 -0.17 -9.06 -17.58
C GLY A 64 -1.01 -7.82 -17.90
N SER A 65 -2.05 -7.51 -17.12
CA SER A 65 -2.89 -6.33 -17.37
C SER A 65 -2.08 -5.04 -17.21
N PRO A 66 -2.30 -4.02 -18.08
CA PRO A 66 -1.50 -2.81 -18.08
C PRO A 66 -1.67 -2.00 -16.79
N VAL A 67 -0.60 -1.35 -16.37
CA VAL A 67 -0.61 -0.35 -15.29
C VAL A 67 -0.78 1.03 -15.92
N ARG A 68 -1.76 1.80 -15.47
CA ARG A 68 -2.04 3.15 -15.99
C ARG A 68 -2.38 4.12 -14.87
N GLY A 69 -2.13 5.40 -15.13
CA GLY A 69 -2.56 6.49 -14.25
C GLY A 69 -4.07 6.45 -13.93
N GLN A 70 -4.41 6.88 -12.73
CA GLN A 70 -5.78 7.08 -12.28
C GLN A 70 -6.25 8.48 -12.74
N LYS A 71 -7.52 8.59 -13.16
CA LYS A 71 -8.10 9.89 -13.56
C LYS A 71 -8.05 10.92 -12.42
N ASN A 72 -8.06 10.43 -11.19
CA ASN A 72 -8.18 11.20 -9.95
C ASN A 72 -6.80 11.40 -9.29
N ARG A 73 -5.72 11.47 -10.07
CA ARG A 73 -4.34 11.41 -9.55
C ARG A 73 -4.06 12.44 -8.44
N GLU A 74 -4.65 13.62 -8.45
CA GLU A 74 -4.41 14.63 -7.41
C GLU A 74 -5.05 14.27 -6.07
N THR A 75 -6.16 13.54 -6.07
CA THR A 75 -6.91 13.18 -4.85
C THR A 75 -6.48 11.85 -4.22
N VAL A 76 -5.53 11.15 -4.85
CA VAL A 76 -4.97 9.88 -4.35
C VAL A 76 -3.62 10.07 -3.67
N ARG A 77 -3.29 11.31 -3.28
CA ARG A 77 -2.19 11.64 -2.37
C ARG A 77 -2.75 11.83 -0.96
N ARG A 78 -2.21 11.13 0.03
CA ARG A 78 -2.58 11.29 1.44
C ARG A 78 -1.52 10.74 2.39
N VAL A 79 -1.55 11.26 3.61
CA VAL A 79 -0.77 10.72 4.74
C VAL A 79 -1.41 9.40 5.18
N PRO A 80 -0.65 8.28 5.22
CA PRO A 80 -1.12 7.04 5.81
C PRO A 80 -1.42 7.24 7.29
N TRP A 81 -2.57 6.76 7.77
CA TRP A 81 -2.90 6.87 9.19
C TRP A 81 -2.53 5.62 9.98
N ALA A 82 -2.27 4.49 9.31
CA ALA A 82 -2.02 3.22 9.96
C ALA A 82 -0.58 3.15 10.51
N PRO A 83 -0.38 3.05 11.85
CA PRO A 83 0.96 3.08 12.44
C PRO A 83 1.89 2.00 11.89
N ARG A 84 1.38 0.78 11.68
CA ARG A 84 2.19 -0.33 11.14
C ARG A 84 2.61 -0.12 9.69
N LEU A 85 1.82 0.61 8.89
CA LEU A 85 2.21 0.95 7.53
C LEU A 85 3.31 2.01 7.53
N LEU A 86 3.20 3.02 8.40
CA LEU A 86 4.26 4.02 8.59
C LEU A 86 5.57 3.39 9.06
N GLU A 87 5.50 2.48 10.04
CA GLU A 87 6.65 1.70 10.51
C GLU A 87 7.29 0.90 9.37
N TRP A 88 6.48 0.25 8.54
CA TRP A 88 6.94 -0.51 7.39
C TRP A 88 7.62 0.37 6.35
N LEU A 89 7.04 1.53 6.02
CA LEU A 89 7.62 2.49 5.07
C LEU A 89 8.95 3.02 5.58
N ALA A 90 9.03 3.41 6.86
CA ALA A 90 10.25 3.88 7.48
C ALA A 90 11.35 2.80 7.46
N TRP A 91 11.01 1.53 7.74
CA TRP A 91 11.94 0.41 7.60
C TRP A 91 12.40 0.24 6.14
N ARG A 92 11.47 0.31 5.18
CA ARG A 92 11.75 0.05 3.78
C ARG A 92 12.61 1.14 3.15
N VAL A 93 12.37 2.41 3.46
CA VAL A 93 13.19 3.55 3.01
C VAL A 93 14.64 3.41 3.52
N ARG A 94 14.84 3.15 4.82
CA ARG A 94 16.18 2.92 5.39
C ARG A 94 16.91 1.72 4.77
N ALA A 95 16.17 0.70 4.33
CA ALA A 95 16.75 -0.48 3.70
C ALA A 95 17.17 -0.25 2.24
N ASP A 96 16.61 0.78 1.58
CA ASP A 96 16.92 1.15 0.20
C ASP A 96 18.19 2.02 0.11
N GLU A 97 18.52 2.74 1.19
CA GLU A 97 19.73 3.56 1.31
C GLU A 97 21.03 2.75 1.52
N ARG A 98 20.97 1.42 1.60
CA ARG A 98 22.10 0.52 1.87
C ARG A 98 22.50 -0.29 0.64
#